data_AF-A0A286EM27-F1
#
_entry.id   AF-A0A286EM27-F1
#
_cell.length_a   1.000
_cell.length_b   1.000
_cell.length_c   1.000
_cell.angle_alpha   90.00
_cell.angle_beta   90.00
_cell.angle_gamma   90.00
#
_symmetry.space_group_name_H-M   'P 1'
#
loop_
_entity.id
_entity.type
_entity.pdbx_description
1 polymer ?
#
loop_
_entity_poly.entity_id
_entity_poly.type
_entity_poly.pdbx_seq_one_letter_code
_entity_poly.pdbx_strand_id
1 'polypeptide(L)'
;MCMMSRIPRTGVSYGGTQTVSSVADGPVAPAVKLPANQANGKPVTKTKVVGTLYRGREGMWSWVAHRITGVLTFFFLFAHVLDTALVRVSPDSYDKVIETYKNPFVNLMEVGLVGAVLYHALNGLRIIAVDFWSKGPRLQRQMLWIIVGVWVVVMVPGAFFMLKHTVETLTGSK
;
A
#
# COMPACT_ATOMS: atom_id res chain seq x y z
N MET A 1 5.85 8.90 37.53
CA MET A 1 4.57 9.36 38.09
C MET A 1 3.50 9.20 37.01
N CYS A 2 2.80 8.06 37.00
CA CYS A 2 1.81 7.69 36.00
C CYS A 2 0.45 7.63 36.70
N MET A 3 -0.47 8.54 36.38
CA MET A 3 -1.78 8.65 37.03
C MET A 3 -2.81 7.89 36.19
N MET A 4 -3.03 6.63 36.56
CA MET A 4 -4.02 5.73 35.97
C MET A 4 -5.42 6.12 36.48
N SER A 5 -6.25 6.69 35.60
CA SER A 5 -7.68 6.93 35.85
C SER A 5 -8.44 5.59 35.80
N ARG A 6 -9.10 5.24 36.91
CA ARG A 6 -9.89 4.02 37.08
C ARG A 6 -11.35 4.26 36.67
N ILE A 7 -11.85 3.43 35.76
CA ILE A 7 -13.28 3.29 35.44
C ILE A 7 -13.89 2.23 36.39
N PRO A 8 -15.08 2.42 36.99
CA PRO A 8 -15.70 1.45 37.88
C PRO A 8 -16.33 0.29 37.08
N ARG A 9 -15.94 -0.96 37.41
CA ARG A 9 -16.61 -2.18 36.94
C ARG A 9 -17.77 -2.51 37.87
N THR A 10 -18.99 -2.49 37.35
CA THR A 10 -20.18 -3.04 38.00
C THR A 10 -20.08 -4.56 38.03
N GLY A 11 -20.09 -5.15 39.22
CA GLY A 11 -20.01 -6.60 39.44
C GLY A 11 -21.29 -7.33 39.10
N VAL A 12 -21.15 -8.52 38.51
CA VAL A 12 -22.18 -9.55 38.46
C VAL A 12 -21.58 -10.78 39.17
N SER A 13 -22.19 -11.12 40.30
CA SER A 13 -21.85 -12.27 41.14
C SER A 13 -22.52 -13.52 40.57
N TYR A 14 -21.75 -14.56 40.23
CA TYR A 14 -22.27 -15.90 39.96
C TYR A 14 -21.67 -16.86 40.99
N GLY A 15 -22.45 -17.17 42.02
CA GLY A 15 -22.19 -18.24 42.98
C GLY A 15 -23.41 -19.15 43.02
N GLY A 16 -23.24 -20.40 42.59
CA GLY A 16 -24.31 -21.41 42.59
C GLY A 16 -23.78 -22.77 42.16
N THR A 17 -23.57 -23.63 43.14
CA THR A 17 -23.19 -25.04 43.06
C THR A 17 -24.06 -25.84 42.08
N GLN A 18 -23.46 -26.52 41.10
CA GLN A 18 -24.15 -27.47 40.25
C GLN A 18 -24.24 -28.84 40.93
N THR A 19 -25.42 -29.22 41.39
CA THR A 19 -25.79 -30.61 41.71
C THR A 19 -26.53 -31.20 40.52
N VAL A 20 -25.95 -32.21 39.88
CA VAL A 20 -26.59 -32.98 38.82
C VAL A 20 -27.53 -34.00 39.46
N SER A 21 -28.82 -33.97 39.11
CA SER A 21 -29.75 -35.06 39.40
C SER A 21 -30.75 -35.20 38.27
N SER A 22 -30.66 -36.36 37.62
CA SER A 22 -31.64 -36.99 36.75
C SER A 22 -33.04 -37.03 37.39
N VAL A 23 -34.10 -36.84 36.62
CA VAL A 23 -35.35 -37.65 36.61
C VAL A 23 -36.37 -37.04 35.63
N ALA A 24 -37.05 -37.95 34.94
CA ALA A 24 -38.01 -37.77 33.87
C ALA A 24 -39.38 -37.19 34.30
N ASP A 25 -40.23 -37.00 33.29
CA ASP A 25 -41.69 -36.79 33.30
C ASP A 25 -42.21 -35.35 33.44
N GLY A 26 -42.36 -34.69 32.29
CA GLY A 26 -43.16 -33.47 32.10
C GLY A 26 -44.18 -33.64 30.95
N PRO A 27 -45.31 -32.92 30.96
CA PRO A 27 -46.44 -33.17 30.07
C PRO A 27 -46.10 -32.89 28.60
N VAL A 28 -46.63 -33.72 27.69
CA VAL A 28 -46.51 -33.56 26.23
C VAL A 28 -47.02 -32.17 25.84
N ALA A 29 -46.11 -31.29 25.40
CA ALA A 29 -46.45 -29.96 24.91
C ALA A 29 -47.47 -30.05 23.75
N PRO A 30 -48.47 -29.15 23.67
CA PRO A 30 -49.40 -29.16 22.54
C PRO A 30 -48.66 -28.83 21.24
N ALA A 31 -49.05 -29.50 20.16
CA ALA A 31 -48.49 -29.30 18.83
C ALA A 31 -48.57 -27.82 18.42
N VAL A 32 -47.39 -27.18 18.29
CA VAL A 32 -47.26 -25.81 17.77
C VAL A 32 -47.79 -25.81 16.33
N LYS A 33 -48.96 -25.20 16.13
CA LYS A 33 -49.54 -25.01 14.80
C LYS A 33 -48.74 -23.93 14.09
N LEU A 34 -47.83 -24.33 13.20
CA LEU A 34 -47.05 -23.41 12.36
C LEU A 34 -48.02 -22.60 11.48
N PRO A 35 -47.93 -21.25 11.45
CA PRO A 35 -48.81 -20.45 10.61
C PRO A 35 -48.55 -20.75 9.13
N ALA A 36 -49.63 -21.05 8.39
CA ALA A 36 -49.66 -21.42 6.97
C ALA A 36 -49.35 -20.23 6.02
N ASN A 37 -48.36 -19.39 6.35
CA ASN A 37 -47.95 -18.24 5.54
C ASN A 37 -46.43 -18.23 5.30
N GLN A 38 -45.82 -19.41 5.16
CA GLN A 38 -44.41 -19.56 4.77
C GLN A 38 -44.28 -20.24 3.39
N ALA A 39 -45.37 -20.30 2.61
CA ALA A 39 -45.41 -20.95 1.30
C ALA A 39 -45.35 -19.96 0.11
N ASN A 40 -45.05 -18.67 0.33
CA ASN A 40 -44.83 -17.72 -0.75
C ASN A 40 -43.33 -17.60 -1.04
N GLY A 41 -42.90 -18.36 -2.05
CA GLY A 41 -41.54 -18.34 -2.59
C GLY A 41 -41.11 -16.93 -2.97
N LYS A 42 -40.06 -16.44 -2.32
CA LYS A 42 -39.24 -15.35 -2.86
C LYS A 42 -38.16 -15.99 -3.72
N PRO A 43 -37.94 -15.52 -4.96
CA PRO A 43 -36.81 -16.00 -5.74
C PRO A 43 -35.54 -15.68 -4.95
N VAL A 44 -34.78 -16.72 -4.60
CA VAL A 44 -33.46 -16.56 -3.98
C VAL A 44 -32.61 -15.82 -5.00
N THR A 45 -32.46 -14.52 -4.78
CA THR A 45 -31.64 -13.66 -5.63
C THR A 45 -30.23 -14.23 -5.54
N LYS A 46 -29.72 -14.79 -6.63
CA LYS A 46 -28.34 -15.29 -6.67
C LYS A 46 -27.42 -14.11 -6.36
N THR A 47 -26.86 -14.08 -5.16
CA THR A 47 -25.85 -13.11 -4.78
C THR A 47 -24.72 -13.24 -5.79
N LYS A 48 -24.59 -12.26 -6.68
CA LYS A 48 -23.45 -12.16 -7.57
C LYS A 48 -22.25 -12.05 -6.65
N VAL A 49 -21.42 -13.10 -6.57
CA VAL A 49 -20.12 -13.00 -5.90
C VAL A 49 -19.29 -12.09 -6.78
N VAL A 50 -19.46 -10.79 -6.59
CA VAL A 50 -18.58 -9.78 -7.15
C VAL A 50 -17.25 -10.03 -6.45
N GLY A 51 -16.26 -10.51 -7.21
CA GLY A 51 -14.91 -10.71 -6.71
C GLY A 51 -14.51 -9.50 -5.87
N THR A 52 -14.03 -9.78 -4.65
CA THR A 52 -13.71 -8.81 -3.61
C THR A 52 -12.43 -8.03 -3.97
N LEU A 53 -12.36 -7.46 -5.17
CA LEU A 53 -11.35 -6.47 -5.50
C LEU A 53 -11.68 -5.24 -4.68
N TYR A 54 -11.07 -5.16 -3.50
CA TYR A 54 -11.13 -3.98 -2.65
C TYR A 54 -10.75 -2.80 -3.53
N ARG A 55 -11.72 -1.92 -3.80
CA ARG A 55 -11.49 -0.66 -4.49
C ARG A 55 -10.77 0.22 -3.50
N GLY A 56 -9.47 -0.06 -3.34
CA GLY A 56 -8.56 0.70 -2.51
C GLY A 56 -8.69 2.15 -2.91
N ARG A 57 -9.18 2.96 -1.98
CA ARG A 57 -9.20 4.42 -2.11
C ARG A 57 -7.79 4.85 -2.50
N GLU A 58 -7.64 5.99 -3.17
CA GLU A 58 -6.35 6.55 -3.67
C GLU A 58 -5.17 6.40 -2.66
N GLY A 59 -5.44 6.46 -1.35
CA GLY A 59 -4.47 6.23 -0.29
C GLY A 59 -3.89 4.80 -0.19
N MET A 60 -4.64 3.74 -0.52
CA MET A 60 -4.12 2.37 -0.51
C MET A 60 -3.10 2.15 -1.63
N TRP A 61 -3.40 2.64 -2.83
CA TRP A 61 -2.47 2.60 -3.95
C TRP A 61 -1.20 3.39 -3.66
N SER A 62 -1.34 4.58 -3.04
CA SER A 62 -0.19 5.37 -2.60
C SER A 62 0.70 4.62 -1.60
N TRP A 63 0.10 3.88 -0.67
CA TRP A 63 0.83 3.04 0.29
C TRP A 63 1.58 1.89 -0.39
N VAL A 64 0.92 1.14 -1.29
CA VAL A 64 1.56 0.06 -2.05
C VAL A 64 2.72 0.61 -2.87
N ALA A 65 2.48 1.69 -3.61
CA ALA A 65 3.49 2.33 -4.44
C ALA A 65 4.70 2.76 -3.60
N HIS A 66 4.51 3.31 -2.40
CA HIS A 66 5.62 3.75 -1.54
C HIS A 66 6.50 2.60 -1.06
N ARG A 67 5.90 1.43 -0.79
CA ARG A 67 6.65 0.22 -0.43
C ARG A 67 7.45 -0.31 -1.62
N ILE A 68 6.82 -0.41 -2.79
CA ILE A 68 7.49 -0.87 -4.02
C ILE A 68 8.66 0.06 -4.35
N THR A 69 8.45 1.38 -4.38
CA THR A 69 9.53 2.32 -4.69
C THR A 69 10.62 2.34 -3.62
N GLY A 70 10.30 2.05 -2.36
CA GLY A 70 11.29 1.89 -1.30
C GLY A 70 12.20 0.69 -1.52
N VAL A 71 11.65 -0.46 -1.91
CA VAL A 71 12.44 -1.65 -2.26
C VAL A 71 13.32 -1.38 -3.48
N LEU A 72 12.77 -0.73 -4.52
CA LEU A 72 13.54 -0.33 -5.70
C LEU A 72 14.69 0.62 -5.33
N THR A 73 14.43 1.62 -4.49
CA THR A 73 15.45 2.58 -4.02
C THR A 73 16.54 1.88 -3.22
N PHE A 74 16.20 0.92 -2.37
CA PHE A 74 17.18 0.15 -1.60
C PHE A 74 18.16 -0.62 -2.50
N PHE A 75 17.66 -1.39 -3.47
CA PHE A 75 18.51 -2.13 -4.39
C PHE A 75 19.31 -1.23 -5.32
N PHE A 76 18.72 -0.10 -5.74
CA PHE A 76 19.46 0.93 -6.46
C PHE A 76 20.64 1.45 -5.65
N LEU A 77 20.42 1.86 -4.40
CA LEU A 77 21.50 2.36 -3.54
C LEU A 77 22.57 1.29 -3.30
N PHE A 78 22.18 0.02 -3.17
CA PHE A 78 23.14 -1.08 -3.05
C PHE A 78 24.01 -1.22 -4.31
N ALA A 79 23.40 -1.34 -5.50
CA ALA A 79 24.12 -1.43 -6.76
C ALA A 79 24.99 -0.19 -7.01
N HIS A 80 24.47 1.00 -6.71
CA HIS A 80 25.17 2.26 -6.86
C HIS A 80 26.46 2.34 -6.03
N VAL A 81 26.44 1.83 -4.78
CA VAL A 81 27.64 1.77 -3.94
C VAL A 81 28.65 0.76 -4.49
N LEU A 82 28.21 -0.38 -5.03
CA LEU A 82 29.13 -1.35 -5.64
C LEU A 82 29.82 -0.79 -6.88
N ASP A 83 29.07 -0.13 -7.78
CA ASP A 83 29.61 0.43 -9.01
C ASP A 83 30.63 1.54 -8.72
N THR A 84 30.33 2.43 -7.77
CA THR A 84 31.26 3.49 -7.34
C THR A 84 32.50 2.93 -6.62
N ALA A 85 32.40 1.77 -5.97
CA ALA A 85 33.54 1.09 -5.37
C ALA A 85 34.45 0.43 -6.43
N LEU A 86 33.89 -0.15 -7.49
CA LEU A 86 34.65 -0.79 -8.58
C LEU A 86 35.57 0.20 -9.32
N VAL A 87 35.15 1.45 -9.48
CA VAL A 87 35.98 2.53 -10.07
C VAL A 87 37.30 2.72 -9.32
N ARG A 88 37.38 2.36 -8.02
CA ARG A 88 38.61 2.50 -7.22
C ARG A 88 39.55 1.30 -7.28
N VAL A 89 39.18 0.17 -7.91
CA VAL A 89 39.93 -1.10 -7.84
C VAL A 89 40.72 -1.40 -9.12
N SER A 90 40.12 -1.28 -10.32
CA SER A 90 40.84 -1.51 -11.59
C SER A 90 40.15 -0.84 -12.79
N PRO A 91 40.83 0.05 -13.54
CA PRO A 91 40.27 0.70 -14.73
C PRO A 91 39.89 -0.27 -15.88
N ASP A 92 40.69 -1.32 -16.11
CA ASP A 92 40.48 -2.26 -17.24
C ASP A 92 39.20 -3.11 -17.13
N SER A 93 38.69 -3.33 -15.91
CA SER A 93 37.42 -4.04 -15.68
C SER A 93 36.19 -3.13 -15.88
N TYR A 94 36.39 -1.81 -15.89
CA TYR A 94 35.34 -0.82 -16.02
C TYR A 94 34.90 -0.65 -17.48
N ASP A 95 35.86 -0.68 -18.41
CA ASP A 95 35.60 -0.44 -19.84
C ASP A 95 34.68 -1.52 -20.48
N LYS A 96 34.81 -2.78 -20.05
CA LYS A 96 33.94 -3.88 -20.52
C LYS A 96 32.51 -3.80 -19.97
N VAL A 97 32.33 -3.23 -18.78
CA VAL A 97 31.02 -3.07 -18.14
C VAL A 97 30.30 -1.83 -18.68
N ILE A 98 31.03 -0.75 -18.95
CA ILE A 98 30.46 0.50 -19.48
C ILE A 98 29.88 0.35 -20.89
N GLU A 99 30.45 -0.53 -21.72
CA GLU A 99 29.96 -0.80 -23.07
C GLU A 99 28.55 -1.42 -23.05
N THR A 100 28.22 -2.18 -21.99
CA THR A 100 26.90 -2.78 -21.79
C THR A 100 25.86 -1.74 -21.33
N TYR A 101 26.29 -0.66 -20.68
CA TYR A 101 25.42 0.42 -20.19
C TYR A 101 24.98 1.42 -21.27
N LYS A 102 25.62 1.44 -22.46
CA LYS A 102 25.30 2.36 -23.57
C LYS A 102 24.03 1.99 -24.36
N ASN A 103 23.15 1.18 -23.79
CA ASN A 103 21.95 0.71 -24.46
C ASN A 103 20.78 1.66 -24.13
N PRO A 104 19.96 2.11 -25.10
CA PRO A 104 18.81 2.99 -24.85
C PRO A 104 17.78 2.43 -23.84
N PHE A 105 17.80 1.12 -23.63
CA PHE A 105 17.04 0.47 -22.56
C PHE A 105 17.43 0.98 -21.15
N VAL A 106 18.72 1.25 -20.92
CA VAL A 106 19.23 1.77 -19.64
C VAL A 106 18.70 3.17 -19.39
N ASN A 107 18.67 4.06 -20.39
CA ASN A 107 18.08 5.40 -20.23
C ASN A 107 16.59 5.35 -19.86
N LEU A 108 15.82 4.40 -20.39
CA LEU A 108 14.42 4.22 -19.98
C LEU A 108 14.32 3.77 -18.52
N MET A 109 15.20 2.85 -18.09
CA MET A 109 15.28 2.42 -16.70
C MET A 109 15.70 3.56 -15.77
N GLU A 110 16.60 4.44 -16.19
CA GLU A 110 17.00 5.63 -15.44
C GLU A 110 15.83 6.58 -15.20
N VAL A 111 15.03 6.87 -16.23
CA VAL A 111 13.80 7.69 -16.08
C VAL A 111 12.83 7.05 -15.09
N GLY A 112 12.63 5.73 -15.17
CA GLY A 112 11.79 4.99 -14.24
C GLY A 112 12.33 5.04 -12.81
N LEU A 113 13.64 4.91 -12.64
CA LEU A 113 14.32 4.94 -11.36
C LEU A 113 14.26 6.32 -10.71
N VAL A 114 14.53 7.40 -11.46
CA VAL A 114 14.37 8.79 -11.01
C VAL A 114 12.93 9.02 -10.54
N GLY A 115 11.95 8.54 -11.32
CA GLY A 115 10.54 8.60 -10.95
C GLY A 115 10.22 7.88 -9.65
N ALA A 116 10.78 6.68 -9.45
CA ALA A 116 10.59 5.88 -8.25
C ALA A 116 11.19 6.55 -7.00
N VAL A 117 12.43 7.03 -7.09
CA VAL A 117 13.13 7.73 -5.99
C VAL A 117 12.40 9.03 -5.63
N LEU A 118 12.02 9.82 -6.62
CA LEU A 118 11.30 11.09 -6.40
C LEU A 118 9.93 10.85 -5.75
N TYR A 119 9.15 9.88 -6.24
CA TYR A 119 7.88 9.51 -5.63
C TYR A 119 8.08 9.01 -4.19
N HIS A 120 9.10 8.18 -3.95
CA HIS A 120 9.41 7.68 -2.62
C HIS A 120 9.68 8.81 -1.62
N ALA A 121 10.55 9.76 -2.00
CA ALA A 121 10.90 10.91 -1.18
C ALA A 121 9.69 11.81 -0.89
N LEU A 122 8.94 12.19 -1.93
CA LEU A 122 7.78 13.07 -1.76
C LEU A 122 6.67 12.40 -0.94
N ASN A 123 6.37 11.13 -1.18
CA ASN A 123 5.34 10.43 -0.42
C ASN A 123 5.79 10.12 1.02
N GLY A 124 7.09 9.94 1.27
CA GLY A 124 7.64 9.89 2.64
C GLY A 124 7.41 11.21 3.38
N LEU A 125 7.68 12.34 2.71
CA LEU A 125 7.40 13.68 3.26
C LEU A 125 5.91 13.89 3.56
N ARG A 126 5.01 13.37 2.72
CA ARG A 126 3.56 13.35 2.98
C ARG A 126 3.23 12.71 4.33
N ILE A 127 3.77 11.51 4.55
CA ILE A 127 3.45 10.69 5.71
C ILE A 127 3.92 11.41 6.97
N ILE A 128 5.16 11.91 6.96
CA ILE A 128 5.72 12.75 8.02
C ILE A 128 4.80 13.97 8.28
N ALA A 129 4.42 14.71 7.24
CA ALA A 129 3.56 15.88 7.38
C ALA A 129 2.17 15.53 7.96
N VAL A 130 1.62 14.37 7.65
CA VAL A 130 0.36 13.89 8.23
C VAL A 130 0.50 13.55 9.70
N ASP A 131 1.63 12.96 10.11
CA ASP A 131 1.89 12.55 11.50
C ASP A 131 2.08 13.75 12.43
N PHE A 132 2.70 14.83 11.94
CA PHE A 132 2.95 16.04 12.73
C PHE A 132 1.81 17.08 12.68
N TRP A 133 0.80 16.93 11.83
CA TRP A 133 -0.26 17.94 11.64
C TRP A 133 -1.62 17.48 12.17
N SER A 134 -2.21 18.24 13.10
CA SER A 134 -3.48 17.91 13.77
C SER A 134 -4.69 17.78 12.83
N LYS A 135 -4.69 18.49 11.69
CA LYS A 135 -5.69 18.35 10.62
C LYS A 135 -5.29 17.35 9.52
N GLY A 136 -4.13 16.69 9.65
CA GLY A 136 -3.49 15.84 8.65
C GLY A 136 -4.42 14.73 8.15
N PRO A 137 -5.09 13.98 9.05
CA PRO A 137 -6.05 12.94 8.68
C PRO A 137 -7.22 13.41 7.80
N ARG A 138 -7.62 14.68 7.91
CA ARG A 138 -8.72 15.26 7.11
C ARG A 138 -8.26 15.69 5.71
N LEU A 139 -7.01 16.14 5.58
CA LEU A 139 -6.43 16.65 4.33
C LEU A 139 -5.62 15.60 3.56
N GLN A 140 -5.58 14.34 4.01
CA GLN A 140 -4.74 13.28 3.42
C GLN A 140 -4.91 13.12 1.91
N ARG A 141 -6.13 13.33 1.39
CA ARG A 141 -6.43 13.25 -0.05
C ARG A 141 -5.85 14.44 -0.81
N GLN A 142 -6.05 15.66 -0.31
CA GLN A 142 -5.52 16.87 -0.93
C GLN A 142 -3.99 16.84 -0.96
N MET A 143 -3.36 16.43 0.13
CA MET A 143 -1.89 16.29 0.21
C MET A 143 -1.36 15.25 -0.80
N LEU A 144 -2.11 14.16 -1.03
CA LEU A 144 -1.74 13.18 -2.05
C LEU A 144 -1.76 13.80 -3.45
N TRP A 145 -2.83 14.51 -3.82
CA TRP A 145 -2.95 15.14 -5.13
C TRP A 145 -1.93 16.27 -5.33
N ILE A 146 -1.62 17.04 -4.30
CA ILE A 146 -0.54 18.05 -4.34
C ILE A 146 0.79 17.37 -4.67
N ILE A 147 1.12 16.29 -3.96
CA ILE A 147 2.39 15.59 -4.16
C ILE A 147 2.47 14.92 -5.53
N VAL A 148 1.38 14.32 -6.00
CA VAL A 148 1.30 13.79 -7.36
C VAL A 148 1.47 14.92 -8.38
N GLY A 149 0.84 16.08 -8.16
CA GLY A 149 1.01 17.26 -9.01
C GLY A 149 2.46 17.74 -9.05
N VAL A 150 3.12 17.89 -7.91
CA VAL A 150 4.54 18.25 -7.81
C VAL A 150 5.42 17.22 -8.51
N TRP A 151 5.15 15.92 -8.27
CA TRP A 151 5.87 14.83 -8.92
C TRP A 151 5.76 14.91 -10.45
N VAL A 152 4.56 15.13 -11.00
CA VAL A 152 4.35 15.29 -12.45
C VAL A 152 5.07 16.52 -12.99
N VAL A 153 4.97 17.67 -12.30
CA VAL A 153 5.61 18.92 -12.71
C VAL A 153 7.13 18.79 -12.77
N VAL A 154 7.75 18.00 -11.90
CA VAL A 154 9.19 17.75 -11.91
C VAL A 154 9.56 16.66 -12.92
N MET A 155 8.77 15.58 -13.00
CA MET A 155 9.05 14.44 -13.87
C MET A 155 8.88 14.75 -15.35
N VAL A 156 7.87 15.53 -15.75
CA VAL A 156 7.57 15.76 -17.18
C VAL A 156 8.73 16.49 -17.88
N PRO A 157 9.26 17.62 -17.36
CA PRO A 157 10.42 18.26 -17.96
C PRO A 157 11.67 17.36 -17.89
N GLY A 158 11.92 16.71 -16.75
CA GLY A 158 13.10 15.84 -16.59
C GLY A 158 13.09 14.67 -17.57
N ALA A 159 11.98 13.96 -17.67
CA ALA A 159 11.80 12.86 -18.61
C ALA A 159 11.90 13.33 -20.07
N PHE A 160 11.33 14.51 -20.40
CA PHE A 160 11.44 15.07 -21.74
C PHE A 160 12.89 15.33 -22.15
N PHE A 161 13.69 15.97 -21.29
CA PHE A 161 15.11 16.24 -21.59
C PHE A 161 15.93 14.95 -21.71
N MET A 162 15.70 13.97 -20.82
CA MET A 162 16.40 12.67 -20.86
C MET A 162 16.03 11.85 -22.11
N LEU A 163 14.74 11.78 -22.46
CA LEU A 163 14.28 11.06 -23.64
C LEU A 163 14.73 11.73 -24.93
N LYS A 164 14.69 13.07 -25.00
CA LYS A 164 15.19 13.82 -26.16
C LYS A 164 16.67 13.50 -26.41
N HIS A 165 17.51 13.58 -25.38
CA HIS A 165 18.93 13.23 -25.49
C HIS A 165 19.12 11.78 -25.99
N THR A 166 18.32 10.85 -25.48
CA THR A 166 18.36 9.45 -25.91
C THR A 166 18.00 9.30 -27.40
N VAL A 167 16.92 9.95 -27.85
CA VAL A 167 16.48 9.92 -29.25
C VAL A 167 17.51 10.56 -30.17
N GLU A 168 18.10 11.69 -29.77
CA GLU A 168 19.17 12.36 -30.54
C GLU A 168 20.41 11.47 -30.68
N THR A 169 20.80 10.79 -29.60
CA THR A 169 21.94 9.85 -29.59
C THR A 169 21.68 8.62 -30.48
N LEU A 170 20.45 8.09 -30.50
CA LEU A 170 20.09 6.94 -31.33
C LEU A 170 19.92 7.28 -32.82
N THR A 171 19.41 8.48 -33.12
CA THR A 171 19.16 8.93 -34.48
C THR A 171 20.39 9.54 -35.16
N GLY A 172 21.53 9.61 -34.46
CA GLY A 172 22.79 10.13 -34.99
C GLY A 172 22.76 11.63 -35.26
N SER A 173 21.83 12.38 -34.65
CA SER A 173 21.71 13.82 -34.82
C SER A 173 22.56 14.53 -33.76
N LYS A 174 23.87 14.52 -34.02
CA LYS A 174 25.02 15.05 -33.23
C LYS A 174 25.53 14.20 -32.08
#